data_AF-A0A356P9M2-F1
#
_entry.id   AF-A0A356P9M2-F1
#
_cell.length_a   1.000
_cell.length_b   1.000
_cell.length_c   1.000
_cell.angle_alpha   90.00
_cell.angle_beta   90.00
_cell.angle_gamma   90.00
#
_symmetry.space_group_name_H-M   'P 1'
#
loop_
_entity.id
_entity.type
_entity.pdbx_description
1 polymer ?
#
loop_
_entity_poly.entity_id
_entity_poly.type
_entity_poly.pdbx_seq_one_letter_code
_entity_poly.pdbx_strand_id
1 'polypeptide(L)'
;MLITCDNNMQMGYIYLMPNETTTEYTLEKSDIGLYYDIKSLSIPRIKWLGMGHSLSQMRLATKTYREAVDNAFHCEYWNDLDSEGYMMGIELYLTEEMLLPLVAHQAFKLYDIRWRNRDFRVLTLDAYLDVLNKNNIIYPLTSEKDVYIIISIDPVSQVGKIMALISARDDLYPIDYLQNPLFSLANSSRSFSTE
;
A
#
# COMPACT_ATOMS: atom_id res chain seq x y z
N MET A 1 -8.87 -2.86 5.45
CA MET A 1 -8.17 -2.58 4.17
C MET A 1 -8.65 -3.64 3.21
N LEU A 2 -8.76 -3.31 1.93
CA LEU A 2 -9.08 -4.28 0.90
C LEU A 2 -7.95 -4.24 -0.13
N ILE A 3 -7.40 -5.40 -0.47
CA ILE A 3 -6.43 -5.56 -1.54
C ILE A 3 -7.05 -6.50 -2.55
N THR A 4 -7.34 -5.99 -3.73
CA THR A 4 -7.91 -6.76 -4.84
C THR A 4 -6.82 -7.11 -5.85
N CYS A 5 -6.99 -8.25 -6.51
CA CYS A 5 -6.18 -8.72 -7.62
C CYS A 5 -7.09 -9.47 -8.59
N ASP A 6 -7.33 -8.89 -9.76
CA ASP A 6 -7.97 -9.58 -10.88
C ASP A 6 -6.88 -10.13 -11.81
N ASN A 7 -6.67 -11.44 -11.73
CA ASN A 7 -5.59 -12.10 -12.45
C ASN A 7 -5.77 -12.06 -13.98
N ASN A 8 -7.02 -11.95 -14.47
CA ASN A 8 -7.29 -11.85 -15.91
C ASN A 8 -6.91 -10.46 -16.46
N MET A 9 -7.11 -9.43 -15.66
CA MET A 9 -6.77 -8.04 -16.02
C MET A 9 -5.34 -7.66 -15.63
N GLN A 10 -4.66 -8.51 -14.84
CA GLN A 10 -3.34 -8.26 -14.26
C GLN A 10 -3.28 -6.95 -13.45
N MET A 11 -4.40 -6.61 -12.82
CA MET A 11 -4.56 -5.36 -12.08
C MET A 11 -5.04 -5.64 -10.67
N GLY A 12 -4.60 -4.80 -9.75
CA GLY A 12 -5.11 -4.75 -8.40
C GLY A 12 -5.51 -3.34 -7.98
N TYR A 13 -6.23 -3.29 -6.87
CA TYR A 13 -6.59 -2.06 -6.19
C TYR A 13 -6.40 -2.23 -4.69
N ILE A 14 -5.73 -1.28 -4.04
CA ILE A 14 -5.58 -1.22 -2.57
C ILE A 14 -6.44 -0.09 -2.02
N TYR A 15 -7.51 -0.43 -1.28
CA TYR A 15 -8.36 0.52 -0.58
C TYR A 15 -7.80 0.82 0.81
N LEU A 16 -7.19 2.00 0.96
CA LEU A 16 -6.54 2.43 2.20
C LEU A 16 -7.51 2.99 3.24
N MET A 17 -8.66 3.49 2.79
CA MET A 17 -9.74 3.99 3.64
C MET A 17 -10.97 3.06 3.58
N PRO A 18 -11.74 2.92 4.66
CA PRO A 18 -13.04 2.26 4.60
C PRO A 18 -14.01 3.07 3.73
N ASN A 19 -14.72 2.41 2.82
CA ASN A 19 -15.79 3.02 2.01
C ASN A 19 -16.91 2.01 1.72
N GLU A 20 -18.07 2.49 1.26
CA GLU A 20 -19.25 1.62 1.02
C GLU A 20 -18.98 0.54 -0.03
N THR A 21 -18.17 0.83 -1.06
CA THR A 21 -17.79 -0.13 -2.11
C THR A 21 -17.02 -1.35 -1.58
N THR A 22 -16.30 -1.22 -0.45
CA THR A 22 -15.61 -2.38 0.15
C THR A 22 -16.56 -3.44 0.72
N THR A 23 -17.84 -3.11 0.95
CA THR A 23 -18.83 -4.03 1.54
C THR A 23 -19.27 -5.15 0.60
N GLU A 24 -19.11 -4.99 -0.71
CA GLU A 24 -19.47 -6.02 -1.70
C GLU A 24 -18.47 -7.17 -1.78
N TYR A 25 -17.25 -6.93 -1.28
CA TYR A 25 -16.17 -7.90 -1.23
C TYR A 25 -16.28 -8.74 0.03
N THR A 26 -16.35 -10.05 -0.14
CA THR A 26 -16.39 -11.01 0.97
C THR A 26 -15.33 -12.08 0.76
N LEU A 27 -14.89 -12.69 1.87
CA LEU A 27 -13.95 -13.82 1.83
C LEU A 27 -14.47 -15.01 1.03
N GLU A 28 -15.78 -15.22 1.03
CA GLU A 28 -16.44 -16.29 0.27
C GLU A 28 -16.32 -16.12 -1.25
N LYS A 29 -16.15 -14.87 -1.71
CA LYS A 29 -15.98 -14.54 -3.13
C LYS A 29 -14.51 -14.51 -3.56
N SER A 30 -13.57 -14.73 -2.64
CA SER A 30 -12.13 -14.63 -2.90
C SER A 30 -11.51 -16.01 -3.08
N ASP A 31 -10.74 -16.19 -4.15
CA ASP A 31 -9.96 -17.39 -4.41
C ASP A 31 -8.72 -17.50 -3.51
N ILE A 32 -8.45 -16.50 -2.65
CA ILE A 32 -7.28 -16.50 -1.75
C ILE A 32 -7.27 -17.71 -0.80
N GLY A 33 -8.46 -18.24 -0.47
CA GLY A 33 -8.63 -19.44 0.36
C GLY A 33 -8.08 -20.73 -0.26
N LEU A 34 -7.81 -20.74 -1.56
CA LEU A 34 -7.13 -21.85 -2.25
C LEU A 34 -5.63 -21.93 -1.91
N TYR A 35 -5.07 -20.88 -1.31
CA TYR A 35 -3.64 -20.76 -1.01
C TYR A 35 -3.35 -20.63 0.49
N TYR A 36 -4.23 -19.98 1.25
CA TYR A 36 -4.01 -19.70 2.66
C TYR A 36 -5.24 -20.02 3.51
N ASP A 37 -5.01 -20.37 4.78
CA ASP A 37 -6.07 -20.31 5.78
C ASP A 37 -6.43 -18.84 6.01
N ILE A 38 -7.61 -18.46 5.55
CA ILE A 38 -8.15 -17.11 5.63
C ILE A 38 -8.11 -16.56 7.06
N LYS A 39 -8.34 -17.40 8.07
CA LYS A 39 -8.36 -16.96 9.49
C LYS A 39 -6.97 -16.57 10.00
N SER A 40 -5.92 -16.98 9.30
CA SER A 40 -4.53 -16.65 9.63
C SER A 40 -4.03 -15.36 8.98
N LEU A 41 -4.76 -14.83 7.99
CA LEU A 41 -4.36 -13.62 7.27
C LEU A 41 -4.58 -12.37 8.13
N SER A 42 -3.49 -11.69 8.45
CA SER A 42 -3.50 -10.41 9.15
C SER A 42 -2.24 -9.63 8.82
N ILE A 43 -2.30 -8.31 8.99
CA ILE A 43 -1.12 -7.45 8.90
C ILE A 43 -0.54 -7.25 10.30
N PRO A 44 0.71 -7.68 10.55
CA PRO A 44 1.31 -7.53 11.86
C PRO A 44 1.61 -6.05 12.13
N ARG A 45 1.34 -5.65 13.37
CA ARG A 45 1.69 -4.33 13.91
C ARG A 45 2.94 -4.45 14.77
N ILE A 46 3.96 -3.66 14.45
CA ILE A 46 5.30 -3.78 15.01
C ILE A 46 5.77 -2.41 15.48
N LYS A 47 6.25 -2.30 16.71
CA LYS A 47 6.94 -1.09 17.15
C LYS A 47 8.38 -1.10 16.64
N TRP A 48 8.79 -0.10 15.87
CA TRP A 48 10.16 -0.02 15.35
C TRP A 48 10.79 1.36 15.57
N LEU A 49 11.67 1.43 16.57
CA LEU A 49 12.34 2.68 16.94
C LEU A 49 13.36 3.18 15.90
N GLY A 50 13.93 2.30 15.09
CA GLY A 50 14.97 2.63 14.10
C GLY A 50 14.44 3.17 12.78
N MET A 51 13.19 2.88 12.41
CA MET A 51 12.67 3.23 11.08
C MET A 51 12.64 4.75 10.84
N GLY A 52 12.33 5.56 11.86
CA GLY A 52 12.39 7.03 11.73
C GLY A 52 13.78 7.55 11.35
N HIS A 53 14.86 6.89 11.80
CA HIS A 53 16.21 7.21 11.36
C HIS A 53 16.41 6.86 9.88
N SER A 54 15.97 5.67 9.44
CA SER A 54 16.03 5.26 8.02
C SER A 54 15.27 6.22 7.10
N LEU A 55 14.04 6.60 7.47
CA LEU A 55 13.24 7.58 6.72
C LEU A 55 13.93 8.95 6.63
N SER A 56 14.71 9.33 7.65
CA SER A 56 15.45 10.59 7.66
C SER A 56 16.65 10.59 6.70
N GLN A 57 17.09 9.43 6.22
CA GLN A 57 18.13 9.30 5.19
C GLN A 57 17.57 9.35 3.76
N MET A 58 16.24 9.22 3.60
CA MET A 58 15.58 9.27 2.31
C MET A 58 15.35 10.72 1.87
N ARG A 59 15.20 10.91 0.55
CA ARG A 59 14.82 12.23 0.01
C ARG A 59 13.37 12.53 0.37
N LEU A 60 13.13 13.63 1.10
CA LEU A 60 11.80 14.19 1.24
C LEU A 60 11.57 15.25 0.15
N ALA A 61 10.48 15.10 -0.60
CA ALA A 61 10.06 16.08 -1.59
C ALA A 61 9.52 17.36 -0.95
N THR A 62 9.73 18.49 -1.64
CA THR A 62 9.15 19.79 -1.27
C THR A 62 7.73 19.96 -1.80
N LYS A 63 7.43 19.33 -2.93
CA LYS A 63 6.09 19.27 -3.54
C LYS A 63 5.26 18.16 -2.91
N THR A 64 3.95 18.33 -2.93
CA THR A 64 3.00 17.25 -2.62
C THR A 64 3.05 16.17 -3.69
N TYR A 65 2.52 14.99 -3.37
CA TYR A 65 2.33 13.92 -4.33
C TYR A 65 1.56 14.39 -5.56
N ARG A 66 0.40 15.04 -5.37
CA ARG A 66 -0.45 15.55 -6.45
C ARG A 66 0.28 16.50 -7.39
N GLU A 67 1.12 17.38 -6.86
CA GLU A 67 1.93 18.32 -7.66
C GLU A 67 3.12 17.65 -8.39
N ALA A 68 3.53 16.46 -7.94
CA ALA A 68 4.65 15.73 -8.49
C ALA A 68 4.24 14.77 -9.61
N VAL A 69 3.02 14.21 -9.55
CA VAL A 69 2.46 13.40 -10.63
C VAL A 69 2.44 14.20 -11.93
N ASP A 70 2.85 13.55 -13.02
CA ASP A 70 3.02 14.06 -14.39
C ASP A 70 4.03 15.21 -14.57
N ASN A 71 4.70 15.60 -13.49
CA ASN A 71 5.78 16.60 -13.51
C ASN A 71 7.15 16.00 -13.16
N ALA A 72 7.17 15.02 -12.27
CA ALA A 72 8.37 14.35 -11.78
C ALA A 72 8.37 12.84 -12.02
N PHE A 73 7.19 12.22 -12.14
CA PHE A 73 6.98 10.82 -12.48
C PHE A 73 5.54 10.62 -12.97
N HIS A 74 5.29 9.49 -13.63
CA HIS A 74 3.96 9.03 -14.00
C HIS A 74 3.49 7.95 -13.03
N CYS A 75 2.20 7.89 -12.77
CA CYS A 75 1.66 6.77 -12.01
C CYS A 75 1.64 5.51 -12.90
N GLU A 76 1.74 4.34 -12.28
CA GLU A 76 1.57 3.06 -12.99
C GLU A 76 0.17 2.94 -13.59
N TYR A 77 -0.84 3.22 -12.76
CA TYR A 77 -2.25 3.39 -13.12
C TYR A 77 -2.79 4.64 -12.42
N TRP A 78 -4.09 4.72 -12.11
CA TRP A 78 -4.66 5.85 -11.40
C TRP A 78 -4.61 5.67 -9.87
N ASN A 79 -4.47 6.78 -9.15
CA ASN A 79 -4.51 6.76 -7.68
C ASN A 79 -5.61 7.70 -7.22
N ASP A 80 -6.48 7.20 -6.34
CA ASP A 80 -7.62 7.95 -5.86
C ASP A 80 -7.23 8.78 -4.65
N LEU A 81 -7.43 10.08 -4.77
CA LEU A 81 -7.29 11.05 -3.69
C LEU A 81 -8.67 11.58 -3.31
N ASP A 82 -8.89 11.84 -2.03
CA ASP A 82 -10.06 12.59 -1.58
C ASP A 82 -9.97 14.08 -1.98
N SER A 83 -10.99 14.87 -1.62
CA SER A 83 -11.04 16.30 -1.92
C SER A 83 -9.86 17.08 -1.31
N GLU A 84 -9.37 16.63 -0.16
CA GLU A 84 -8.28 17.26 0.59
C GLU A 84 -6.88 16.82 0.11
N GLY A 85 -6.81 15.76 -0.71
CA GLY A 85 -5.56 15.22 -1.26
C GLY A 85 -5.00 14.01 -0.55
N TYR A 86 -5.75 13.39 0.37
CA TYR A 86 -5.35 12.16 1.02
C TYR A 86 -5.65 10.95 0.15
N MET A 87 -4.76 9.95 0.20
CA MET A 87 -4.83 8.75 -0.62
C MET A 87 -5.94 7.83 -0.12
N MET A 88 -6.98 7.64 -0.93
CA MET A 88 -8.07 6.71 -0.68
C MET A 88 -7.75 5.31 -1.16
N GLY A 89 -7.12 5.21 -2.34
CA GLY A 89 -6.70 3.93 -2.88
C GLY A 89 -5.76 4.02 -4.07
N ILE A 90 -5.22 2.87 -4.42
CA ILE A 90 -4.06 2.72 -5.31
C ILE A 90 -4.40 1.66 -6.35
N GLU A 91 -4.46 2.04 -7.63
CA GLU A 91 -4.42 1.07 -8.74
C GLU A 91 -2.98 0.75 -9.09
N LEU A 92 -2.71 -0.53 -9.33
CA LEU A 92 -1.36 -1.03 -9.55
C LEU A 92 -1.38 -2.31 -10.38
N TYR A 93 -0.24 -2.61 -11.01
CA TYR A 93 -0.03 -3.90 -11.65
C TYR A 93 0.14 -4.93 -10.54
N LEU A 94 -0.80 -5.85 -10.44
CA LEU A 94 -0.80 -6.86 -9.39
C LEU A 94 -1.43 -8.14 -9.93
N THR A 95 -0.56 -9.10 -10.22
CA THR A 95 -0.97 -10.45 -10.63
C THR A 95 -1.04 -11.37 -9.42
N GLU A 96 -1.64 -12.54 -9.59
CA GLU A 96 -1.61 -13.61 -8.59
C GLU A 96 -0.15 -13.95 -8.20
N GLU A 97 0.73 -14.08 -9.20
CA GLU A 97 2.15 -14.38 -9.02
C GLU A 97 2.91 -13.32 -8.21
N MET A 98 2.42 -12.08 -8.18
CA MET A 98 3.00 -11.00 -7.36
C MET A 98 2.33 -10.91 -5.99
N LEU A 99 1.01 -11.03 -5.91
CA LEU A 99 0.27 -10.92 -4.67
C LEU A 99 0.64 -12.05 -3.69
N LEU A 100 0.69 -13.30 -4.14
CA LEU A 100 0.92 -14.44 -3.25
C LEU A 100 2.27 -14.35 -2.53
N PRO A 101 3.41 -14.05 -3.18
CA PRO A 101 4.68 -13.83 -2.47
C PRO A 101 4.62 -12.66 -1.48
N LEU A 102 3.97 -11.55 -1.81
CA LEU A 102 3.83 -10.41 -0.89
C LEU A 102 3.08 -10.81 0.39
N VAL A 103 2.02 -11.62 0.26
CA VAL A 103 1.27 -12.16 1.40
C VAL A 103 2.14 -13.17 2.17
N ALA A 104 2.73 -14.15 1.49
CA ALA A 104 3.54 -15.20 2.10
C ALA A 104 4.74 -14.67 2.91
N HIS A 105 5.37 -13.60 2.41
CA HIS A 105 6.53 -12.98 3.07
C HIS A 105 6.17 -11.86 4.05
N GLN A 106 4.87 -11.63 4.29
CA GLN A 106 4.37 -10.54 5.12
C GLN A 106 5.01 -9.21 4.72
N ALA A 107 4.96 -8.88 3.43
CA ALA A 107 5.43 -7.59 2.91
C ALA A 107 4.58 -6.45 3.47
N PHE A 108 3.28 -6.68 3.63
CA PHE A 108 2.36 -5.74 4.27
C PHE A 108 2.54 -5.76 5.79
N LYS A 109 3.02 -4.66 6.37
CA LYS A 109 3.28 -4.49 7.80
C LYS A 109 2.92 -3.09 8.24
N LEU A 110 2.43 -2.98 9.47
CA LEU A 110 2.21 -1.71 10.14
C LEU A 110 3.31 -1.46 11.16
N TYR A 111 4.02 -0.35 11.03
CA TYR A 111 5.06 0.04 11.96
C TYR A 111 4.65 1.26 12.77
N ASP A 112 4.63 1.15 14.10
CA ASP A 112 4.56 2.32 14.99
C ASP A 112 5.96 2.92 15.13
N ILE A 113 6.11 4.18 14.73
CA ILE A 113 7.39 4.86 14.66
C ILE A 113 7.32 6.27 15.24
N ARG A 114 8.48 6.82 15.59
CA ARG A 114 8.66 8.25 15.84
C ARG A 114 9.57 8.84 14.77
N TRP A 115 9.08 9.84 14.06
CA TRP A 115 9.82 10.51 13.00
C TRP A 115 9.54 12.01 13.04
N ARG A 116 10.60 12.84 12.96
CA ARG A 116 10.48 14.30 13.01
C ARG A 116 9.69 14.82 14.22
N ASN A 117 9.98 14.24 15.39
CA ASN A 117 9.36 14.58 16.68
C ASN A 117 7.84 14.33 16.76
N ARG A 118 7.28 13.57 15.82
CA ARG A 118 5.87 13.17 15.81
C ARG A 118 5.78 11.64 15.67
N ASP A 119 4.70 11.09 16.21
CA ASP A 119 4.42 9.67 16.06
C ASP A 119 3.67 9.43 14.75
N PHE A 120 4.09 8.40 14.03
CA PHE A 120 3.53 7.99 12.74
C PHE A 120 3.34 6.47 12.73
N ARG A 121 2.44 6.04 11.85
CA ARG A 121 2.29 4.65 11.40
C ARG A 121 2.79 4.53 9.97
N VAL A 122 3.58 3.50 9.69
CA VAL A 122 4.02 3.17 8.33
C VAL A 122 3.37 1.86 7.91
N LEU A 123 2.52 1.90 6.90
CA LEU A 123 2.02 0.72 6.20
C LEU A 123 2.93 0.44 5.00
N THR A 124 3.66 -0.66 5.02
CA THR A 124 4.43 -1.12 3.86
C THR A 124 3.52 -1.82 2.86
N LEU A 125 3.75 -1.59 1.57
CA LEU A 125 3.04 -2.24 0.45
C LEU A 125 3.98 -3.15 -0.36
N ASP A 126 5.23 -3.22 0.04
CA ASP A 126 6.28 -4.06 -0.56
C ASP A 126 7.27 -4.50 0.53
N ALA A 127 8.25 -5.33 0.17
CA ALA A 127 9.29 -5.78 1.08
C ALA A 127 10.03 -4.60 1.71
N TYR A 128 10.24 -4.65 3.04
CA TYR A 128 10.71 -3.50 3.80
C TYR A 128 12.08 -2.95 3.34
N LEU A 129 12.96 -3.82 2.81
CA LEU A 129 14.26 -3.43 2.26
C LEU A 129 14.10 -2.54 1.03
N ASP A 130 13.13 -2.86 0.17
CA ASP A 130 12.82 -2.10 -1.03
C ASP A 130 12.08 -0.81 -0.68
N VAL A 131 11.18 -0.84 0.32
CA VAL A 131 10.51 0.35 0.84
C VAL A 131 11.53 1.39 1.36
N LEU A 132 12.50 0.94 2.18
CA LEU A 132 13.50 1.81 2.81
C LEU A 132 14.73 2.07 1.93
N ASN A 133 14.65 1.78 0.62
CA ASN A 133 15.70 2.15 -0.30
C ASN A 133 15.89 3.68 -0.30
N LYS A 134 17.13 4.13 -0.05
CA LYS A 134 17.48 5.56 0.01
C LYS A 134 17.18 6.35 -1.27
N ASN A 135 17.05 5.65 -2.40
CA ASN A 135 16.72 6.26 -3.69
C ASN A 135 15.22 6.52 -3.84
N ASN A 136 14.38 5.87 -3.04
CA ASN A 136 12.96 6.20 -2.97
C ASN A 136 12.76 7.59 -2.39
N ILE A 137 11.62 8.18 -2.70
CA ILE A 137 11.30 9.55 -2.34
C ILE A 137 10.04 9.54 -1.49
N ILE A 138 10.08 10.30 -0.41
CA ILE A 138 8.91 10.53 0.42
C ILE A 138 8.20 11.78 -0.12
N TYR A 139 6.92 11.67 -0.44
CA TYR A 139 6.08 12.79 -0.84
C TYR A 139 5.01 13.05 0.23
N PRO A 140 4.88 14.28 0.75
CA PRO A 140 3.71 14.63 1.54
C PRO A 140 2.46 14.56 0.66
N LEU A 141 1.34 14.10 1.22
CA LEU A 141 0.06 14.12 0.49
C LEU A 141 -0.54 15.53 0.47
N THR A 142 -0.40 16.27 1.57
CA THR A 142 -0.94 17.62 1.74
C THR A 142 0.10 18.57 2.36
N SER A 143 -0.21 19.86 2.40
CA SER A 143 0.63 20.87 3.06
C SER A 143 0.76 20.66 4.58
N GLU A 144 -0.21 19.97 5.20
CA GLU A 144 -0.22 19.67 6.64
C GLU A 144 0.89 18.70 7.06
N LYS A 145 1.45 17.94 6.10
CA LYS A 145 2.61 17.06 6.35
C LYS A 145 2.34 16.06 7.48
N ASP A 146 1.10 15.60 7.59
CA ASP A 146 0.60 14.61 8.53
C ASP A 146 0.42 13.23 7.90
N VAL A 147 0.42 13.17 6.56
CA VAL A 147 0.42 11.93 5.77
C VAL A 147 1.38 12.06 4.60
N TYR A 148 2.10 10.99 4.31
CA TYR A 148 3.08 10.88 3.23
C TYR A 148 2.96 9.53 2.55
N ILE A 149 3.51 9.43 1.35
CA ILE A 149 3.75 8.16 0.67
C ILE A 149 5.22 8.03 0.28
N ILE A 150 5.71 6.80 0.19
CA ILE A 150 7.02 6.49 -0.35
C ILE A 150 6.84 6.01 -1.79
N ILE A 151 7.54 6.64 -2.74
CA ILE A 151 7.53 6.27 -4.15
C ILE A 151 8.90 5.74 -4.56
N SER A 152 8.92 4.60 -5.23
CA SER A 152 10.06 4.17 -6.05
C SER A 152 9.81 4.61 -7.49
N ILE A 153 10.76 5.32 -8.10
CA ILE A 153 10.64 5.80 -9.48
C ILE A 153 11.64 5.03 -10.33
N ASP A 154 11.15 4.35 -11.37
CA ASP A 154 12.01 3.77 -12.38
C ASP A 154 12.72 4.89 -13.16
N PRO A 155 14.06 4.92 -13.20
CA PRO A 155 14.81 6.01 -13.81
C PRO A 155 14.68 6.05 -15.34
N VAL A 156 14.28 4.95 -15.98
CA VAL A 156 14.13 4.81 -17.44
C VAL A 156 12.72 5.20 -17.86
N SER A 157 11.69 4.58 -17.28
CA SER A 157 10.30 4.82 -17.66
C SER A 157 9.67 6.02 -16.96
N GLN A 158 10.29 6.51 -15.87
CA GLN A 158 9.73 7.51 -14.97
C GLN A 158 8.40 7.10 -14.32
N VAL A 159 8.08 5.81 -14.32
CA VAL A 159 6.89 5.29 -13.63
C VAL A 159 7.19 5.16 -12.14
N GLY A 160 6.28 5.69 -11.32
CA GLY A 160 6.32 5.67 -9.86
C GLY A 160 5.44 4.57 -9.28
N LYS A 161 6.04 3.71 -8.46
CA LYS A 161 5.34 2.70 -7.66
C LYS A 161 5.21 3.15 -6.21
N ILE A 162 4.01 3.04 -5.63
CA ILE A 162 3.77 3.33 -4.22
C ILE A 162 4.28 2.17 -3.37
N MET A 163 5.25 2.45 -2.50
CA MET A 163 5.94 1.46 -1.67
C MET A 163 5.39 1.42 -0.24
N ALA A 164 4.92 2.56 0.27
CA ALA A 164 4.37 2.66 1.63
C ALA A 164 3.53 3.92 1.82
N LEU A 165 2.62 3.85 2.80
CA LEU A 165 1.90 4.99 3.37
C LEU A 165 2.46 5.29 4.76
N ILE A 166 2.75 6.56 5.06
CA ILE A 166 3.18 7.05 6.37
C ILE A 166 2.10 8.01 6.87
N SER A 167 1.43 7.71 7.98
CA SER A 167 0.29 8.50 8.46
C SER A 167 0.34 8.75 9.96
N ALA A 168 0.01 9.98 10.36
CA ALA A 168 -0.31 10.32 11.75
C ALA A 168 -1.83 10.42 11.99
N ARG A 169 -2.67 10.07 11.00
CA ARG A 169 -4.13 10.25 10.99
C ARG A 169 -4.85 8.92 11.13
N ASP A 170 -5.19 8.55 12.36
CA ASP A 170 -6.01 7.35 12.67
C ASP A 170 -7.46 7.49 12.22
N ASP A 171 -7.94 8.73 12.10
CA ASP A 171 -9.27 9.07 11.62
C ASP A 171 -9.45 8.77 10.12
N LEU A 172 -8.40 8.97 9.32
CA LEU A 172 -8.41 8.66 7.88
C LEU A 172 -7.98 7.23 7.57
N TYR A 173 -7.01 6.71 8.33
CA TYR A 173 -6.42 5.39 8.13
C TYR A 173 -6.53 4.55 9.40
N PRO A 174 -7.72 4.03 9.73
CA PRO A 174 -7.95 3.36 11.00
C PRO A 174 -7.11 2.10 11.13
N ILE A 175 -6.46 1.93 12.28
CA ILE A 175 -5.57 0.80 12.55
C ILE A 175 -6.31 -0.53 12.40
N ASP A 176 -7.51 -0.64 12.98
CA ASP A 176 -8.29 -1.89 12.92
C ASP A 176 -8.66 -2.26 11.49
N TYR A 177 -8.90 -1.26 10.64
CA TYR A 177 -9.12 -1.49 9.22
C TYR A 177 -7.83 -1.97 8.55
N LEU A 178 -6.69 -1.31 8.78
CA LEU A 178 -5.43 -1.68 8.12
C LEU A 178 -4.87 -3.03 8.59
N GLN A 179 -5.04 -3.41 9.87
CA GLN A 179 -4.53 -4.67 10.42
C GLN A 179 -5.28 -5.91 9.93
N ASN A 180 -6.54 -5.74 9.54
CA ASN A 180 -7.43 -6.82 9.11
C ASN A 180 -7.76 -6.65 7.62
N PRO A 181 -6.79 -6.86 6.71
CA PRO A 181 -7.05 -6.74 5.29
C PRO A 181 -7.96 -7.89 4.81
N LEU A 182 -8.87 -7.55 3.91
CA LEU A 182 -9.48 -8.51 3.01
C LEU A 182 -8.60 -8.63 1.77
N PHE A 183 -8.01 -9.81 1.55
CA PHE A 183 -7.33 -10.12 0.28
C PHE A 183 -8.33 -10.77 -0.67
N SER A 184 -8.69 -10.04 -1.73
CA SER A 184 -9.58 -10.51 -2.78
C SER A 184 -8.76 -10.90 -4.00
N LEU A 185 -8.62 -12.21 -4.22
CA LEU A 185 -8.05 -12.76 -5.45
C LEU A 185 -9.20 -13.26 -6.32
N ALA A 186 -9.28 -12.75 -7.55
CA ALA A 186 -10.25 -13.19 -8.54
C ALA A 186 -9.54 -13.88 -9.71
N ASN A 187 -10.22 -14.88 -10.28
CA ASN A 187 -9.75 -15.62 -11.46
C ASN A 187 -8.42 -16.35 -11.20
N SER A 188 -8.32 -17.02 -10.04
CA SER A 188 -7.12 -17.76 -9.64
C SER A 188 -6.77 -18.83 -10.67
N SER A 189 -5.47 -19.02 -10.91
CA SER A 189 -4.98 -20.08 -11.80
C SER A 189 -5.38 -21.48 -11.29
N ARG A 190 -5.53 -21.64 -9.97
CA ARG A 190 -5.97 -22.91 -9.36
C ARG A 190 -7.44 -23.22 -9.59
N SER A 191 -8.30 -22.21 -9.77
CA SER A 191 -9.74 -22.39 -9.98
C SER A 191 -10.06 -23.13 -11.29
N PHE A 192 -9.17 -23.03 -12.29
CA PHE A 192 -9.32 -23.71 -13.59
C PHE A 192 -8.65 -25.09 -13.65
N SER A 193 -7.88 -25.48 -12.62
CA SER A 193 -7.15 -26.75 -12.59
C SER A 193 -7.94 -27.92 -11.95
N THR A 194 -9.19 -27.67 -11.56
CA THR A 194 -10.10 -28.65 -10.93
C THR A 194 -11.17 -29.23 -11.87
N GLU A 195 -11.04 -29.02 -13.19
CA GLU A 195 -11.86 -29.72 -14.21
C GLU A 195 -11.11 -30.89 -14.86
#